data_AF-A0A8S2ZVZ8-F1
#
_entry.id   AF-A0A8S2ZVZ8-F1
#
_cell.length_a   1.000
_cell.length_b   1.000
_cell.length_c   1.000
_cell.angle_alpha   90.00
_cell.angle_beta   90.00
_cell.angle_gamma   90.00
#
_symmetry.space_group_name_H-M   'P 1'
#
loop_
_entity.id
_entity.type
_entity.pdbx_description
1 polymer ?
#
loop_
_entity_poly.entity_id
_entity_poly.type
_entity_poly.pdbx_seq_one_letter_code
_entity_poly.pdbx_strand_id
1 'polypeptide(L)'
;HDQQVNSNSIFMVIDNSPDEKLHHVIDGVYIGSQDAAINIEALNECRITHILNVATGINNAFPEQYKYLNIELLDVPETNI
;
A
#
# COMPACT_ATOMS: atom_id res chain seq x y z
N HIS A 1 4.38 -32.04 -21.16
CA HIS A 1 3.13 -31.30 -21.43
C HIS A 1 3.30 -29.95 -20.79
N ASP A 2 3.86 -29.05 -21.59
CA ASP A 2 4.27 -27.72 -21.20
C ASP A 2 3.05 -26.90 -20.81
N GLN A 3 3.07 -26.34 -19.59
CA GLN A 3 2.12 -25.33 -19.18
C GLN A 3 2.54 -24.02 -19.84
N GLN A 4 1.81 -23.65 -20.88
CA GLN A 4 1.96 -22.38 -21.56
C GLN A 4 1.50 -21.26 -20.61
N VAL A 5 2.48 -20.55 -20.04
CA VAL A 5 2.26 -19.40 -19.15
C VAL A 5 1.70 -18.26 -20.01
N ASN A 6 0.48 -17.84 -19.70
CA ASN A 6 -0.21 -16.79 -20.43
C ASN A 6 0.27 -15.42 -19.93
N SER A 7 0.93 -14.65 -20.78
CA SER A 7 1.69 -13.44 -20.45
C SER A 7 0.86 -12.18 -20.16
N ASN A 8 -0.25 -12.28 -19.41
CA ASN A 8 -1.01 -11.10 -18.98
C ASN A 8 -1.87 -11.34 -17.72
N SER A 9 -1.45 -12.25 -16.83
CA SER A 9 -2.09 -12.42 -15.53
C SER A 9 -1.57 -11.36 -14.57
N ILE A 10 -2.36 -10.32 -14.36
CA ILE A 10 -2.20 -9.36 -13.27
C ILE A 10 -2.20 -10.19 -11.98
N PHE A 11 -1.05 -10.30 -11.32
CA PHE A 11 -0.82 -11.11 -10.10
C PHE A 11 -1.47 -10.50 -8.84
N MET A 12 -2.63 -9.86 -8.99
CA MET A 12 -3.32 -9.22 -7.88
C MET A 12 -4.49 -10.10 -7.44
N VAL A 13 -4.48 -10.52 -6.17
CA VAL A 13 -5.69 -11.05 -5.53
C VAL A 13 -6.66 -9.89 -5.38
N ILE A 14 -7.82 -9.98 -6.03
CA ILE A 14 -8.87 -8.96 -5.88
C ILE A 14 -9.51 -9.16 -4.51
N ASP A 15 -9.22 -8.25 -3.58
CA ASP A 15 -9.92 -8.16 -2.31
C ASP A 15 -11.28 -7.47 -2.53
N ASN A 16 -12.36 -8.08 -2.03
CA ASN A 16 -13.72 -7.52 -2.10
C ASN A 16 -14.19 -6.95 -0.74
N SER A 17 -13.30 -6.91 0.25
CA SER A 17 -13.54 -6.41 1.60
C SER A 17 -12.53 -5.32 1.93
N PRO A 18 -12.82 -4.04 1.61
CA PRO A 18 -11.88 -2.95 1.88
C PRO A 18 -11.63 -2.79 3.39
N ASP A 19 -10.35 -2.65 3.76
CA ASP A 19 -9.92 -2.31 5.13
C ASP A 19 -9.32 -0.91 5.17
N GLU A 20 -10.17 0.05 5.53
CA GLU A 20 -9.82 1.47 5.55
C GLU A 20 -9.10 1.91 6.84
N LYS A 21 -8.80 0.98 7.76
CA LYS A 21 -8.24 1.32 9.06
C LYS A 21 -6.72 1.35 9.04
N LEU A 22 -6.18 2.31 9.79
CA LEU A 22 -4.78 2.30 10.19
C LEU A 22 -4.62 1.45 11.45
N HIS A 23 -3.67 0.52 11.42
CA HIS A 23 -3.35 -0.34 12.54
C HIS A 23 -2.13 0.19 13.27
N HIS A 24 -2.31 0.57 14.53
CA HIS A 24 -1.22 1.05 15.38
C HIS A 24 -0.22 -0.08 15.69
N VAL A 25 1.06 0.17 15.45
CA VAL A 25 2.13 -0.78 15.78
C VAL A 25 2.89 -0.32 17.01
N ILE A 26 3.45 0.88 16.92
CA ILE A 26 4.18 1.59 17.98
C ILE A 26 3.94 3.09 17.86
N ASP A 27 4.30 3.85 18.88
CA ASP A 27 4.17 5.31 18.88
C ASP A 27 4.77 5.92 17.61
N GLY A 28 3.92 6.59 16.83
CA GLY A 28 4.30 7.24 15.57
C GLY A 28 4.39 6.32 14.34
N VAL A 29 4.06 5.03 14.46
CA VAL A 29 4.07 4.07 13.36
C VAL A 29 2.75 3.32 13.25
N TYR A 30 2.13 3.44 12.09
CA TYR A 30 0.90 2.75 11.70
C TYR A 30 1.16 1.96 10.42
N ILE A 31 0.45 0.84 10.25
CA ILE A 31 0.43 0.05 9.02
C ILE A 31 -1.00 0.01 8.50
N GLY A 32 -1.17 0.10 7.20
CA GLY A 32 -2.47 0.04 6.54
C GLY A 32 -2.33 -0.42 5.10
N SER A 33 -3.46 -0.83 4.53
CA SER A 33 -3.59 -1.16 3.11
C SER A 33 -3.63 0.11 2.25
N GLN A 34 -3.77 -0.07 0.94
CA GLN A 34 -4.09 1.05 0.04
C GLN A 34 -5.41 1.74 0.43
N ASP A 35 -6.42 0.98 0.87
CA ASP A 35 -7.72 1.53 1.30
C ASP A 35 -7.55 2.44 2.52
N ALA A 36 -6.68 2.07 3.47
CA ALA A 36 -6.33 2.93 4.59
C ALA A 36 -5.58 4.19 4.16
N ALA A 37 -4.70 4.08 3.16
CA ALA A 37 -3.91 5.20 2.63
C ALA A 37 -4.75 6.23 1.84
N ILE A 38 -5.95 5.84 1.39
CA ILE A 38 -6.91 6.76 0.76
C ILE A 38 -7.96 7.30 1.75
N ASN A 39 -7.99 6.82 2.99
CA ASN A 39 -8.89 7.31 4.03
C ASN A 39 -8.30 8.53 4.76
N ILE A 40 -8.63 9.73 4.28
CA ILE A 40 -8.16 11.00 4.85
C ILE A 40 -8.62 11.22 6.29
N GLU A 41 -9.79 10.71 6.68
CA GLU A 41 -10.33 10.85 8.04
C GLU A 41 -9.45 10.05 9.02
N ALA A 42 -9.18 8.78 8.71
CA ALA A 42 -8.32 7.92 9.51
C ALA A 42 -6.88 8.49 9.63
N LEU A 43 -6.31 8.97 8.52
CA LEU A 43 -4.99 9.61 8.49
C LEU A 43 -4.93 10.84 9.41
N ASN A 44 -5.98 11.67 9.40
CA ASN A 44 -6.06 12.87 10.24
C ASN A 44 -6.29 12.54 11.72
N GLU A 45 -7.16 11.59 12.03
CA GLU A 45 -7.42 11.13 13.40
C GLU A 45 -6.15 10.55 14.05
N CYS A 46 -5.38 9.78 13.28
CA CYS A 46 -4.09 9.23 13.69
C CYS A 46 -2.94 10.25 13.63
N ARG A 47 -3.21 11.48 13.18
CA ARG A 47 -2.23 12.58 13.04
C ARG A 47 -1.01 12.20 12.18
N ILE A 48 -1.26 11.47 11.10
CA ILE A 48 -0.22 11.09 10.14
C ILE A 48 0.33 12.35 9.46
N THR A 49 1.65 12.40 9.30
CA THR A 49 2.35 13.51 8.63
C THR A 49 3.23 13.03 7.48
N HIS A 50 3.63 11.76 7.50
CA HIS A 50 4.48 11.11 6.52
C HIS A 50 3.89 9.75 6.17
N ILE A 51 3.91 9.40 4.88
CA ILE A 51 3.45 8.10 4.38
C ILE A 51 4.58 7.47 3.58
N LEU A 52 4.92 6.24 3.93
CA LEU A 52 5.82 5.40 3.15
C LEU A 52 4.97 4.53 2.22
N ASN A 53 4.97 4.84 0.93
CA ASN A 53 4.29 4.03 -0.08
C ASN A 53 5.29 3.01 -0.65
N VAL A 54 5.07 1.73 -0.33
CA VAL A 54 5.92 0.63 -0.79
C VAL A 54 5.35 -0.11 -2.01
N ALA A 55 4.17 0.28 -2.48
CA ALA A 55 3.47 -0.45 -3.53
C ALA A 55 3.94 -0.02 -4.92
N THR A 56 4.24 -1.01 -5.76
CA THR A 56 4.65 -0.77 -7.15
C THR A 56 3.45 -0.29 -7.97
N GLY A 57 3.59 0.86 -8.66
CA GLY A 57 2.56 1.38 -9.57
C GLY A 57 1.34 2.03 -8.91
N ILE A 58 1.35 2.22 -7.58
CA ILE A 58 0.26 2.87 -6.84
C ILE A 58 0.59 4.33 -6.58
N ASN A 59 -0.28 5.23 -7.01
CA ASN A 59 -0.14 6.67 -6.81
C ASN A 59 -0.50 7.08 -5.38
N ASN A 60 0.13 8.16 -4.93
CA ASN A 60 -0.19 8.79 -3.65
C ASN A 60 -1.53 9.51 -3.73
N ALA A 61 -2.45 9.24 -2.80
CA ALA A 61 -3.79 9.80 -2.82
C ALA A 61 -3.84 11.29 -2.47
N PHE A 62 -2.95 11.75 -1.59
CA PHE A 62 -2.97 13.10 -1.02
C PHE A 62 -1.58 13.75 -1.02
N PRO A 63 -0.90 13.86 -2.18
CA PRO A 63 0.50 14.27 -2.27
C PRO A 63 0.77 15.70 -1.80
N GLU A 64 -0.26 16.55 -1.75
CA GLU A 64 -0.15 17.94 -1.29
C GLU A 64 -0.37 18.07 0.24
N GLN A 65 -0.94 17.06 0.89
CA GLN A 65 -1.32 17.09 2.30
C GLN A 65 -0.33 16.35 3.19
N TYR A 66 0.29 15.28 2.68
CA TYR A 66 1.25 14.45 3.42
C TYR A 66 2.58 14.37 2.70
N LYS A 67 3.65 14.16 3.45
CA LYS A 67 4.98 13.91 2.88
C LYS A 67 5.11 12.44 2.52
N TYR A 68 5.43 12.15 1.27
CA TYR A 68 5.59 10.77 0.81
C TYR A 68 7.06 10.41 0.61
N LEU A 69 7.39 9.18 0.98
CA LEU A 69 8.53 8.45 0.44
C LEU A 69 7.96 7.27 -0.35
N ASN A 70 8.36 7.14 -1.62
CA ASN A 70 7.92 6.04 -2.47
C ASN A 70 9.10 5.08 -2.67
N ILE A 71 8.88 3.80 -2.39
CA ILE A 71 9.85 2.72 -2.65
C ILE A 71 9.09 1.64 -3.43
N GLU A 72 9.40 1.47 -4.71
CA GLU A 72 8.73 0.43 -5.50
C GLU A 72 9.24 -0.95 -5.07
N LEU A 73 8.40 -1.70 -4.37
CA LEU A 73 8.65 -3.08 -3.95
C LEU A 73 7.59 -4.00 -4.56
N LEU A 74 8.05 -5.12 -5.11
CA LEU A 74 7.18 -6.20 -5.55
C LEU A 74 6.98 -7.17 -4.39
N ASP A 75 5.76 -7.62 -4.16
CA ASP A 75 5.45 -8.67 -3.19
C ASP A 75 5.75 -10.05 -3.80
N VAL A 76 7.05 -10.31 -4.01
CA VAL A 76 7.57 -11.58 -4.52
C VAL A 76 8.78 -12.04 -3.71
N PRO A 77 9.01 -13.36 -3.57
CA PRO A 77 10.14 -13.89 -2.78
C PRO A 77 11.52 -13.40 -3.24
N GLU A 78 11.65 -13.02 -4.51
CA GLU A 78 12.90 -12.55 -5.11
C GLU A 78 13.24 -11.09 -4.76
N THR A 79 12.28 -10.34 -4.20
CA THR A 79 12.51 -8.96 -3.76
C THR A 79 13.47 -8.95 -2.58
N ASN A 80 14.61 -8.29 -2.77
CA ASN A 80 15.63 -8.13 -1.74
C ASN A 80 15.29 -6.92 -0.85
N ILE A 81 15.02 -7.17 0.42
CA ILE A 81 14.65 -6.19 1.45
C ILE A 81 15.71 -6.06 2.54
#